data_AF-A0A1X7SLW2-F1
#
_entry.id   AF-A0A1X7SLW2-F1
#
_cell.length_a   1.000
_cell.length_b   1.000
_cell.length_c   1.000
_cell.angle_alpha   90.00
_cell.angle_beta   90.00
_cell.angle_gamma   90.00
#
_symmetry.space_group_name_H-M   'P 1'
#
loop_
_entity.id
_entity.type
_entity.pdbx_description
1 polymer ?
#
loop_
_entity_poly.entity_id
_entity_poly.type
_entity_poly.pdbx_seq_one_letter_code
_entity_poly.pdbx_strand_id
1 'polypeptide(L)'
;LNSKGEWTVGDTLDTNGMNNKEYKKKYQQQLQTVRRIWLDEYQKPRKGDTADIEQTVQALIQSLEEKETRLQEKEKEAQESKREARVFRQKLEQKEREEAEKEQEIRRHRHQLQEKDREHQVVLQESQEALWQKVIVIIEKARELQEKDRELQEKDREHQVVLQEKDRELQEKDRELRESQDHWSINKDEVTLTKEELGRGSYAVVTVGIFRGLRVAVKSLHNIIISDYNLGIFSREMSIASRVRHPNLVQFIGATKVGNPLILTELMSTSLNRELRRNRLSNQQILSIAQDVALGLNYLHLFKPQPIIHQR
;
A
#
# COMPACT_ATOMS: atom_id res chain seq x y z
N LEU A 1 -28.25 113.66 -37.91
CA LEU A 1 -26.84 113.99 -38.11
C LEU A 1 -26.51 114.60 -36.69
N ASN A 2 -25.46 114.22 -35.92
CA ASN A 2 -25.05 114.90 -34.65
C ASN A 2 -23.54 115.22 -34.45
N SER A 3 -23.25 116.44 -33.92
CA SER A 3 -22.06 117.09 -33.29
C SER A 3 -20.62 116.67 -33.63
N LYS A 4 -20.42 115.78 -34.61
CA LYS A 4 -19.15 115.32 -35.18
C LYS A 4 -19.18 115.22 -36.71
N GLY A 5 -20.08 115.92 -37.40
CA GLY A 5 -20.09 115.96 -38.87
C GLY A 5 -20.59 114.69 -39.57
N GLU A 6 -21.27 113.82 -38.82
CA GLU A 6 -22.52 113.14 -39.16
C GLU A 6 -22.90 112.76 -40.64
N TRP A 7 -23.44 111.54 -40.84
CA TRP A 7 -24.62 111.26 -41.67
C TRP A 7 -25.52 110.32 -40.88
N THR A 8 -26.73 110.77 -40.54
CA THR A 8 -27.79 109.86 -40.09
C THR A 8 -28.44 109.25 -41.31
N VAL A 9 -28.48 107.93 -41.37
CA VAL A 9 -29.46 107.20 -42.18
C VAL A 9 -30.81 107.35 -41.45
N GLY A 10 -31.40 108.54 -41.58
CA GLY A 10 -32.81 108.78 -41.35
C GLY A 10 -33.54 108.53 -42.65
N ASP A 11 -34.71 107.90 -42.53
CA ASP A 11 -35.69 107.58 -43.57
C ASP A 11 -35.50 106.20 -44.23
N THR A 12 -35.77 105.14 -43.46
CA THR A 12 -36.59 104.07 -44.04
C THR A 12 -37.95 104.69 -44.39
N LEU A 13 -38.13 104.96 -45.67
CA LEU A 13 -39.30 105.55 -46.30
C LEU A 13 -40.59 104.84 -45.85
N ASP A 14 -41.57 105.63 -45.42
CA ASP A 14 -42.96 105.21 -45.23
C ASP A 14 -43.52 104.72 -46.58
N THR A 15 -43.68 103.40 -46.72
CA THR A 15 -44.07 102.74 -47.98
C THR A 15 -45.58 102.56 -48.14
N ASN A 16 -46.41 103.23 -47.34
CA ASN A 16 -47.85 103.10 -47.46
C ASN A 16 -48.39 103.90 -48.67
N GLY A 17 -48.43 103.24 -49.84
CA GLY A 17 -49.24 103.67 -50.98
C GLY A 17 -48.51 103.96 -52.30
N MET A 18 -47.19 103.69 -52.43
CA MET A 18 -46.45 103.94 -53.68
C MET A 18 -46.27 102.67 -54.55
N ASN A 19 -46.61 102.80 -55.83
CA ASN A 19 -46.36 101.76 -56.84
C ASN A 19 -44.85 101.62 -57.13
N ASN A 20 -44.36 100.38 -57.27
CA ASN A 20 -42.96 100.00 -57.55
C ASN A 20 -42.30 100.80 -58.69
N LYS A 21 -43.07 101.26 -59.69
CA LYS A 21 -42.56 102.12 -60.78
C LYS A 21 -42.17 103.53 -60.32
N GLU A 22 -42.86 104.09 -59.33
CA GLU A 22 -42.56 105.42 -58.76
C GLU A 22 -41.38 105.37 -57.79
N TYR A 23 -41.26 104.28 -57.02
CA TYR A 23 -40.16 104.07 -56.09
C TYR A 23 -38.80 103.99 -56.82
N LYS A 24 -38.73 103.22 -57.93
CA LYS A 24 -37.53 103.17 -58.78
C LYS A 24 -37.15 104.53 -59.35
N LYS A 25 -38.13 105.36 -59.73
CA LYS A 25 -37.88 106.68 -60.30
C LYS A 25 -37.32 107.65 -59.26
N LYS A 26 -37.84 107.62 -58.03
CA LYS A 26 -37.33 108.42 -56.90
C LYS A 26 -35.93 107.98 -56.47
N TYR A 27 -35.67 106.67 -56.41
CA TYR A 27 -34.35 106.14 -56.06
C TYR A 27 -33.30 106.47 -57.13
N GLN A 28 -33.66 106.39 -58.42
CA GLN A 28 -32.76 106.84 -59.50
C GLN A 28 -32.53 108.36 -59.48
N GLN A 29 -33.52 109.18 -59.13
CA GLN A 29 -33.35 110.63 -58.96
C GLN A 29 -32.44 110.98 -57.79
N GLN A 30 -32.54 110.27 -56.66
CA GLN A 30 -31.62 110.45 -55.53
C GLN A 30 -30.20 110.04 -55.92
N LEU A 31 -30.02 108.91 -56.60
CA LEU A 31 -28.70 108.51 -57.11
C LEU A 31 -28.13 109.51 -58.11
N GLN A 32 -28.93 110.08 -59.01
CA GLN A 32 -28.46 111.13 -59.92
C GLN A 32 -28.16 112.45 -59.21
N THR A 33 -28.92 112.80 -58.16
CA THR A 33 -28.68 114.03 -57.38
C THR A 33 -27.40 113.90 -56.57
N VAL A 34 -27.19 112.76 -55.91
CA VAL A 34 -25.95 112.45 -55.19
C VAL A 34 -24.77 112.40 -56.17
N ARG A 35 -24.95 111.80 -57.36
CA ARG A 35 -23.91 111.78 -58.41
C ARG A 35 -23.58 113.17 -58.95
N ARG A 36 -24.57 114.07 -59.06
CA ARG A 36 -24.37 115.45 -59.48
C ARG A 36 -23.64 116.27 -58.42
N ILE A 37 -24.01 116.12 -57.13
CA ILE A 37 -23.30 116.76 -56.02
C ILE A 37 -21.85 116.26 -55.97
N TRP A 38 -21.65 114.96 -56.12
CA TRP A 38 -20.32 114.35 -56.14
C TRP A 38 -19.46 114.84 -57.31
N LEU A 39 -20.04 115.03 -58.50
CA LEU A 39 -19.34 115.56 -59.67
C LEU A 39 -19.00 117.06 -59.54
N ASP A 40 -19.86 117.86 -58.91
CA ASP A 40 -19.67 119.31 -58.76
C ASP A 40 -18.64 119.67 -57.66
N GLU A 41 -18.49 118.79 -56.67
CA GLU A 41 -17.55 118.96 -55.56
C GLU A 41 -16.13 118.46 -55.89
N TYR A 42 -15.96 117.59 -56.89
CA TYR A 42 -14.68 116.97 -57.26
C TYR A 42 -14.18 117.23 -58.69
N GLN A 43 -14.77 118.17 -59.46
CA GLN A 43 -14.21 118.65 -60.74
C GLN A 43 -13.92 120.17 -60.72
N LYS A 44 -13.02 120.61 -59.83
CA LYS A 44 -12.27 121.86 -60.02
C LYS A 44 -10.78 121.54 -60.11
N PRO A 45 -10.05 122.00 -61.15
CA PRO A 45 -8.62 121.71 -61.30
C PRO A 45 -7.84 122.51 -60.24
N ARG A 46 -7.45 121.85 -59.16
CA ARG A 46 -6.52 122.41 -58.17
C ARG A 46 -5.10 122.23 -58.71
N LYS A 47 -4.49 123.34 -59.12
CA LYS A 47 -3.04 123.47 -59.31
C LYS A 47 -2.38 123.43 -57.93
N GLY A 48 -1.75 122.31 -57.61
CA GLY A 48 -1.06 122.04 -56.35
C GLY A 48 -0.92 120.53 -56.15
N ASP A 49 0.23 120.01 -56.58
CA ASP A 49 0.84 118.71 -56.28
C ASP A 49 -0.02 117.45 -56.52
N THR A 50 -0.43 117.23 -57.77
CA THR A 50 -0.89 115.91 -58.25
C THR A 50 0.14 114.80 -58.00
N ALA A 51 1.43 115.15 -57.90
CA ALA A 51 2.51 114.22 -57.60
C ALA A 51 2.48 113.64 -56.17
N ASP A 52 1.95 114.40 -55.19
CA ASP A 52 1.96 113.99 -53.77
C ASP A 52 0.77 113.06 -53.44
N ILE A 53 -0.38 113.30 -54.10
CA ILE A 53 -1.55 112.40 -54.03
C ILE A 53 -1.29 111.13 -54.84
N GLU A 54 -0.68 111.23 -56.04
CA GLU A 54 -0.25 110.04 -56.79
C GLU A 54 0.78 109.22 -56.00
N GLN A 55 1.78 109.86 -55.38
CA GLN A 55 2.73 109.15 -54.49
C GLN A 55 2.04 108.48 -53.30
N THR A 56 1.06 109.14 -52.69
CA THR A 56 0.31 108.58 -51.55
C THR A 56 -0.57 107.39 -51.98
N VAL A 57 -1.23 107.48 -53.14
CA VAL A 57 -2.01 106.38 -53.72
C VAL A 57 -1.10 105.24 -54.16
N GLN A 58 0.05 105.52 -54.77
CA GLN A 58 1.05 104.52 -55.12
C GLN A 58 1.58 103.80 -53.86
N ALA A 59 1.89 104.54 -52.79
CA ALA A 59 2.37 103.99 -51.52
C ALA A 59 1.30 103.13 -50.81
N LEU A 60 0.02 103.53 -50.90
CA LEU A 60 -1.09 102.72 -50.39
C LEU A 60 -1.31 101.46 -51.23
N ILE A 61 -1.19 101.54 -52.55
CA ILE A 61 -1.26 100.37 -53.45
C ILE A 61 -0.11 99.41 -53.12
N GLN A 62 1.12 99.91 -53.00
CA GLN A 62 2.29 99.10 -52.67
C GLN A 62 2.15 98.47 -51.27
N SER A 63 1.61 99.21 -50.29
CA SER A 63 1.31 98.68 -48.95
C SER A 63 0.18 97.64 -48.95
N LEU A 64 -0.82 97.79 -49.82
CA LEU A 64 -1.88 96.82 -50.00
C LEU A 64 -1.35 95.55 -50.67
N GLU A 65 -0.50 95.67 -51.70
CA GLU A 65 0.18 94.56 -52.36
C GLU A 65 1.11 93.80 -51.39
N GLU A 66 1.86 94.51 -50.54
CA GLU A 66 2.67 93.89 -49.47
C GLU A 66 1.81 93.17 -48.41
N LYS A 67 0.64 93.72 -48.08
CA LYS A 67 -0.30 93.05 -47.16
C LYS A 67 -0.97 91.86 -47.80
N GLU A 68 -1.28 91.93 -49.09
CA GLU A 68 -1.87 90.84 -49.86
C GLU A 68 -0.89 89.68 -50.01
N THR A 69 0.38 89.95 -50.31
CA THR A 69 1.43 88.92 -50.35
C THR A 69 1.66 88.29 -48.97
N ARG A 70 1.71 89.09 -47.89
CA ARG A 70 1.77 88.56 -46.51
C ARG A 70 0.56 87.74 -46.12
N LEU A 71 -0.64 88.12 -46.56
CA LEU A 71 -1.86 87.33 -46.33
C LEU A 71 -1.79 86.00 -47.08
N GLN A 72 -1.33 86.01 -48.33
CA GLN A 72 -1.15 84.79 -49.13
C GLN A 72 -0.08 83.86 -48.53
N GLU A 73 1.02 84.40 -48.00
CA GLU A 73 2.04 83.61 -47.28
C GLU A 73 1.47 82.98 -46.01
N LYS A 74 0.78 83.77 -45.17
CA LYS A 74 0.12 83.24 -43.96
C LYS A 74 -0.96 82.22 -44.29
N GLU A 75 -1.67 82.38 -45.41
CA GLU A 75 -2.67 81.41 -45.85
C GLU A 75 -2.02 80.10 -46.30
N LYS A 76 -0.87 80.15 -46.98
CA LYS A 76 -0.06 78.96 -47.32
C LYS A 76 0.47 78.26 -46.06
N GLU A 77 1.04 78.98 -45.12
CA GLU A 77 1.51 78.43 -43.84
C GLU A 77 0.37 77.79 -43.04
N ALA A 78 -0.80 78.45 -42.97
CA ALA A 78 -1.98 77.90 -42.32
C ALA A 78 -2.50 76.64 -43.03
N GLN A 79 -2.42 76.57 -44.36
CA GLN A 79 -2.77 75.37 -45.12
C GLN A 79 -1.78 74.22 -44.87
N GLU A 80 -0.48 74.52 -44.80
CA GLU A 80 0.56 73.54 -44.52
C GLU A 80 0.44 72.99 -43.10
N SER A 81 0.27 73.86 -42.09
CA SER A 81 -0.01 73.47 -40.71
C SER A 81 -1.29 72.63 -40.59
N LYS A 82 -2.36 72.98 -41.33
CA LYS A 82 -3.58 72.14 -41.39
C LYS A 82 -3.32 70.77 -42.00
N ARG A 83 -2.47 70.67 -43.03
CA ARG A 83 -2.09 69.38 -43.65
C ARG A 83 -1.29 68.53 -42.67
N GLU A 84 -0.30 69.10 -42.00
CA GLU A 84 0.49 68.40 -40.98
C GLU A 84 -0.37 67.92 -39.81
N ALA A 85 -1.24 68.78 -39.29
CA ALA A 85 -2.19 68.42 -38.23
C ALA A 85 -3.18 67.33 -38.66
N ARG A 86 -3.49 67.22 -39.96
CA ARG A 86 -4.32 66.13 -40.51
C ARG A 86 -3.54 64.81 -40.55
N VAL A 87 -2.29 64.84 -41.00
CA VAL A 87 -1.42 63.64 -41.01
C VAL A 87 -1.15 63.15 -39.59
N PHE A 88 -0.88 64.05 -38.65
CA PHE A 88 -0.67 63.69 -37.24
C PHE A 88 -1.93 63.06 -36.63
N ARG A 89 -3.12 63.62 -36.91
CA ARG A 89 -4.40 63.03 -36.49
C ARG A 89 -4.62 61.64 -37.04
N GLN A 90 -4.35 61.40 -38.33
CA GLN A 90 -4.46 60.07 -38.92
C GLN A 90 -3.49 59.07 -38.26
N LYS A 91 -2.26 59.48 -37.96
CA LYS A 91 -1.29 58.63 -37.24
C LYS A 91 -1.74 58.32 -35.82
N LEU A 92 -2.37 59.27 -35.13
CA LEU A 92 -2.92 59.07 -33.78
C LEU A 92 -4.07 58.07 -33.82
N GLU A 93 -5.04 58.27 -34.72
CA GLU A 93 -6.17 57.34 -34.90
C GLU A 93 -5.70 55.93 -35.25
N GLN A 94 -4.65 55.80 -36.07
CA GLN A 94 -4.05 54.49 -36.38
C GLN A 94 -3.43 53.86 -35.14
N LYS A 95 -2.67 54.61 -34.34
CA LYS A 95 -2.09 54.10 -33.08
C LYS A 95 -3.16 53.69 -32.09
N GLU A 96 -4.23 54.47 -31.94
CA GLU A 96 -5.37 54.12 -31.06
C GLU A 96 -6.05 52.82 -31.51
N ARG A 97 -6.17 52.58 -32.82
CA ARG A 97 -6.68 51.30 -33.35
C ARG A 97 -5.73 50.15 -33.05
N GLU A 98 -4.43 50.31 -33.30
CA GLU A 98 -3.42 49.28 -33.00
C GLU A 98 -3.37 48.95 -31.49
N GLU A 99 -3.50 49.96 -30.63
CA GLU A 99 -3.54 49.77 -29.18
C GLU A 99 -4.83 49.05 -28.74
N ALA A 100 -5.98 49.42 -29.31
CA ALA A 100 -7.24 48.73 -29.05
C ALA A 100 -7.22 47.27 -29.52
N GLU A 101 -6.56 46.95 -30.63
CA GLU A 101 -6.38 45.58 -31.10
C GLU A 101 -5.51 44.75 -30.13
N LYS A 102 -4.37 45.31 -29.68
CA LYS A 102 -3.50 44.66 -28.69
C LYS A 102 -4.19 44.47 -27.35
N GLU A 103 -4.96 45.46 -26.90
CA GLU A 103 -5.78 45.38 -25.69
C GLU A 103 -6.80 44.23 -25.80
N GLN A 104 -7.46 44.08 -26.95
CA GLN A 104 -8.36 42.94 -27.20
C GLN A 104 -7.61 41.61 -27.20
N GLU A 105 -6.41 41.54 -27.79
CA GLU A 105 -5.59 40.34 -27.82
C GLU A 105 -5.14 39.91 -26.42
N ILE A 106 -4.67 40.87 -25.60
CA ILE A 106 -4.33 40.63 -24.19
C ILE A 106 -5.54 40.11 -23.42
N ARG A 107 -6.74 40.66 -23.65
CA ARG A 107 -7.98 40.17 -23.02
C ARG A 107 -8.29 38.73 -23.41
N ARG A 108 -8.12 38.37 -24.70
CA ARG A 108 -8.31 36.99 -25.17
C ARG A 108 -7.32 36.03 -24.51
N HIS A 109 -6.03 36.39 -24.47
CA HIS A 109 -5.02 35.56 -23.82
C HIS A 109 -5.26 35.41 -22.32
N ARG A 110 -5.68 36.48 -21.63
CA ARG A 110 -6.03 36.42 -20.20
C ARG A 110 -7.19 35.47 -19.95
N HIS A 111 -8.24 35.55 -20.77
CA HIS A 111 -9.38 34.63 -20.68
C HIS A 111 -8.95 33.17 -20.93
N GLN A 112 -8.11 32.92 -21.94
CA GLN A 112 -7.58 31.57 -22.21
C GLN A 112 -6.75 31.03 -21.04
N LEU A 113 -5.91 31.86 -20.41
CA LEU A 113 -5.13 31.45 -19.25
C LEU A 113 -6.04 31.08 -18.07
N GLN A 114 -7.07 31.91 -17.83
CA GLN A 114 -7.99 31.71 -16.72
C GLN A 114 -8.84 30.44 -16.91
N GLU A 115 -9.26 30.14 -18.14
CA GLU A 115 -9.92 28.88 -18.47
C GLU A 115 -8.99 27.68 -18.25
N LYS A 116 -7.73 27.75 -18.71
CA LYS A 116 -6.75 26.69 -18.47
C LYS A 116 -6.45 26.48 -16.98
N ASP A 117 -6.29 27.54 -16.20
CA ASP A 117 -6.09 27.45 -14.75
C ASP A 117 -7.27 26.74 -14.09
N ARG A 118 -8.49 27.06 -14.53
CA ARG A 118 -9.71 26.42 -14.04
C ARG A 118 -9.78 24.94 -14.42
N GLU A 119 -9.42 24.59 -15.67
CA GLU A 119 -9.31 23.19 -16.11
C GLU A 119 -8.28 22.43 -15.27
N HIS A 120 -7.09 22.99 -15.07
CA HIS A 120 -6.06 22.38 -14.22
C HIS A 120 -6.53 22.18 -12.79
N GLN A 121 -7.28 23.14 -12.23
CA GLN A 121 -7.79 23.05 -10.87
C GLN A 121 -8.83 21.93 -10.72
N VAL A 122 -9.71 21.76 -11.71
CA VAL A 122 -10.67 20.63 -11.74
C VAL A 122 -9.94 19.29 -11.82
N VAL A 123 -8.99 19.15 -12.74
CA VAL A 123 -8.20 17.91 -12.89
C VAL A 123 -7.43 17.57 -11.62
N LEU A 124 -6.84 18.58 -10.96
CA LEU A 124 -6.13 18.39 -9.70
C LEU A 124 -7.07 17.90 -8.59
N GLN A 125 -8.26 18.48 -8.49
CA GLN A 125 -9.26 18.08 -7.51
C GLN A 125 -9.74 16.64 -7.76
N GLU A 126 -10.08 16.29 -9.00
CA GLU A 126 -10.47 14.92 -9.38
C GLU A 126 -9.36 13.90 -9.07
N SER A 127 -8.10 14.27 -9.33
CA SER A 127 -6.94 13.43 -9.00
C SER A 127 -6.79 13.21 -7.49
N GLN A 128 -6.97 14.26 -6.69
CA GLN A 128 -6.94 14.17 -5.22
C GLN A 128 -8.07 13.31 -4.67
N GLU A 129 -9.30 13.47 -5.19
CA GLU A 129 -10.45 12.65 -4.81
C GLU A 129 -10.20 11.18 -5.15
N ALA A 130 -9.67 10.88 -6.33
CA ALA A 130 -9.30 9.52 -6.72
C ALA A 130 -8.22 8.91 -5.80
N LEU A 131 -7.23 9.71 -5.37
CA LEU A 131 -6.23 9.28 -4.39
C LEU A 131 -6.86 9.02 -3.01
N TRP A 132 -7.76 9.90 -2.56
CA TRP A 132 -8.48 9.72 -1.29
C TRP A 132 -9.29 8.43 -1.27
N GLN A 133 -10.01 8.12 -2.35
CA GLN A 133 -10.75 6.86 -2.48
C GLN A 133 -9.82 5.64 -2.39
N LYS A 134 -8.65 5.69 -3.03
CA LYS A 134 -7.64 4.62 -2.92
C LYS A 134 -7.11 4.46 -1.50
N VAL A 135 -6.85 5.55 -0.80
CA VAL A 135 -6.35 5.52 0.60
C VAL A 135 -7.37 4.87 1.53
N ILE A 136 -8.67 5.17 1.36
CA ILE A 136 -9.73 4.53 2.16
C ILE A 136 -9.71 3.01 1.97
N VAL A 137 -9.66 2.54 0.72
CA VAL A 137 -9.61 1.10 0.42
C VAL A 137 -8.35 0.44 1.02
N ILE A 138 -7.20 1.11 0.98
CA ILE A 138 -5.96 0.59 1.58
C ILE A 138 -6.11 0.45 3.09
N ILE A 139 -6.71 1.43 3.77
CA ILE A 139 -6.94 1.40 5.22
C ILE A 139 -7.88 0.26 5.60
N GLU A 140 -8.98 0.08 4.85
CA GLU A 140 -9.91 -1.03 5.06
C GLU A 140 -9.22 -2.37 4.88
N LYS A 141 -8.44 -2.53 3.80
CA LYS A 141 -7.71 -3.77 3.55
C LYS A 141 -6.66 -4.08 4.60
N ALA A 142 -5.97 -3.06 5.11
CA ALA A 142 -5.00 -3.21 6.19
C ALA A 142 -5.67 -3.70 7.48
N ARG A 143 -6.88 -3.20 7.80
CA ARG A 143 -7.68 -3.68 8.94
C ARG A 143 -8.09 -5.14 8.78
N GLU A 144 -8.61 -5.52 7.61
CA GLU A 144 -8.98 -6.93 7.33
C GLU A 144 -7.77 -7.87 7.48
N LEU A 145 -6.60 -7.46 6.98
CA LEU A 145 -5.38 -8.26 7.10
C LEU A 145 -4.94 -8.41 8.56
N GLN A 146 -5.05 -7.34 9.35
CA GLN A 146 -4.71 -7.37 10.77
C GLN A 146 -5.63 -8.30 11.57
N GLU A 147 -6.93 -8.34 11.25
CA GLU A 147 -7.88 -9.24 11.89
C GLU A 147 -7.59 -10.70 11.56
N LYS A 148 -7.30 -11.01 10.29
CA LYS A 148 -6.91 -12.36 9.86
C LYS A 148 -5.60 -12.83 10.49
N ASP A 149 -4.62 -11.95 10.63
CA ASP A 149 -3.34 -12.29 11.29
C ASP A 149 -3.58 -12.66 12.76
N ARG A 150 -4.46 -11.92 13.44
CA ARG A 150 -4.84 -12.22 14.83
C ARG A 150 -5.57 -13.57 14.95
N GLU A 151 -6.52 -13.87 14.06
CA GLU A 151 -7.20 -15.17 14.04
C GLU A 151 -6.22 -16.34 13.81
N LEU A 152 -5.24 -16.14 12.93
CA LEU A 152 -4.23 -17.16 12.65
C LEU A 152 -3.34 -17.41 13.88
N GLN A 153 -2.88 -16.35 14.54
CA GLN A 153 -2.09 -16.45 15.77
C GLN A 153 -2.85 -17.17 16.90
N GLU A 154 -4.16 -16.92 17.03
CA GLU A 154 -5.00 -17.58 18.04
C GLU A 154 -5.12 -19.09 17.76
N LYS A 155 -5.37 -19.46 16.50
CA LYS A 155 -5.41 -20.88 16.08
C LYS A 155 -4.07 -21.59 16.26
N ASP A 156 -2.96 -20.95 15.92
CA ASP A 156 -1.62 -21.52 16.12
C ASP A 156 -1.35 -21.76 17.60
N ARG A 157 -1.78 -20.84 18.48
CA ARG A 157 -1.65 -21.01 19.93
C ARG A 157 -2.50 -22.17 20.45
N GLU A 158 -3.75 -22.29 19.99
CA GLU A 158 -4.63 -23.41 20.34
C GLU A 158 -4.02 -24.76 19.91
N HIS A 159 -3.56 -24.84 18.66
CA HIS A 159 -2.88 -26.03 18.15
C HIS A 159 -1.64 -26.38 18.98
N GLN A 160 -0.86 -25.40 19.40
CA GLN A 160 0.33 -25.62 20.21
C GLN A 160 -0.02 -26.18 21.60
N VAL A 161 -1.09 -25.70 22.23
CA VAL A 161 -1.58 -26.24 23.52
C VAL A 161 -2.03 -27.70 23.35
N VAL A 162 -2.81 -27.99 22.32
CA VAL A 162 -3.29 -29.36 22.04
C VAL A 162 -2.12 -30.32 21.80
N LEU A 163 -1.11 -29.90 21.04
CA LEU A 163 0.09 -30.71 20.82
C LEU A 163 0.84 -30.99 22.13
N GLN A 164 1.02 -29.98 22.98
CA GLN A 164 1.66 -30.16 24.28
C GLN A 164 0.88 -31.10 25.21
N GLU A 165 -0.45 -31.03 25.21
CA GLU A 165 -1.29 -31.96 25.95
C GLU A 165 -1.16 -33.39 25.42
N LYS A 166 -1.17 -33.56 24.10
CA LYS A 166 -0.99 -34.88 23.47
C LYS A 166 0.38 -35.48 23.75
N ASP A 167 1.44 -34.68 23.72
CA ASP A 167 2.78 -35.12 24.07
C ASP A 167 2.86 -35.58 25.53
N ARG A 168 2.21 -34.85 26.45
CA ARG A 168 2.13 -35.24 27.87
C ARG A 168 1.37 -36.55 28.05
N GLU A 169 0.21 -36.71 27.41
CA GLU A 169 -0.57 -37.95 27.43
C GLU A 169 0.26 -39.14 26.92
N LEU A 170 1.04 -38.94 25.85
CA LEU A 170 1.92 -39.98 25.30
C LEU A 170 3.04 -40.35 26.27
N GLN A 171 3.70 -39.36 26.87
CA GLN A 171 4.75 -39.59 27.86
C GLN A 171 4.25 -40.33 29.09
N GLU A 172 3.06 -40.00 29.56
CA GLU A 172 2.45 -40.67 30.72
C GLU A 172 2.10 -42.12 30.38
N LYS A 173 1.48 -42.38 29.22
CA LYS A 173 1.22 -43.75 28.75
C LYS A 173 2.49 -44.56 28.56
N ASP A 174 3.55 -43.97 28.02
CA ASP A 174 4.84 -44.64 27.86
C ASP A 174 5.49 -44.97 29.21
N ARG A 175 5.35 -44.10 30.21
CA ARG A 175 5.82 -44.35 31.58
C ARG A 175 5.05 -45.50 32.22
N GLU A 176 3.72 -45.46 32.15
CA GLU A 176 2.85 -46.53 32.68
C GLU A 176 3.15 -47.89 32.03
N LEU A 177 3.39 -47.90 30.71
CA LEU A 177 3.79 -49.10 29.98
C LEU A 177 5.13 -49.65 30.47
N ARG A 178 6.12 -48.79 30.72
CA ARG A 178 7.44 -49.21 31.25
C ARG A 178 7.35 -49.74 32.66
N GLU A 179 6.60 -49.07 33.54
CA GLU A 179 6.42 -49.48 34.94
C GLU A 179 5.66 -50.82 35.04
N SER A 180 4.66 -51.04 34.19
CA SER A 180 3.93 -52.31 34.10
C SER A 180 4.79 -53.48 33.58
N GLN A 181 5.75 -53.20 32.69
CA GLN A 181 6.58 -54.22 32.04
C GLN A 181 7.64 -54.84 32.96
N ASP A 182 7.92 -54.26 34.13
CA ASP A 182 9.11 -54.58 34.94
C ASP A 182 8.82 -55.25 36.29
N HIS A 183 7.59 -55.68 36.55
CA HIS A 183 7.21 -56.36 37.81
C HIS A 183 7.99 -57.66 38.10
N TRP A 184 8.71 -58.21 37.11
CA TRP A 184 9.59 -59.37 37.27
C TRP A 184 11.03 -59.02 37.67
N SER A 185 11.38 -57.73 37.65
CA SER A 185 12.74 -57.26 37.91
C SER A 185 13.06 -57.37 39.40
N ILE A 186 14.14 -58.08 39.72
CA ILE A 186 14.64 -58.28 41.09
C ILE A 186 15.95 -57.52 41.24
N ASN A 187 16.15 -56.85 42.40
CA ASN A 187 17.44 -56.28 42.71
C ASN A 187 18.46 -57.41 42.97
N LYS A 188 19.62 -57.35 42.31
CA LYS A 188 20.67 -58.37 42.42
C LYS A 188 21.13 -58.58 43.86
N ASP A 189 21.10 -57.54 44.69
CA ASP A 189 21.50 -57.62 46.10
C ASP A 189 20.55 -58.46 46.96
N GLU A 190 19.33 -58.74 46.48
CA GLU A 190 18.38 -59.65 47.14
C GLU A 190 18.71 -61.14 46.89
N VAL A 191 19.66 -61.44 46.01
CA VAL A 191 19.99 -62.80 45.56
C VAL A 191 21.38 -63.21 46.04
N THR A 192 21.43 -64.20 46.94
CA THR A 192 22.69 -64.78 47.40
C THR A 192 22.97 -66.11 46.69
N LEU A 193 24.05 -66.18 45.91
CA LEU A 193 24.46 -67.43 45.25
C LEU A 193 25.20 -68.34 46.23
N THR A 194 24.87 -69.63 46.21
CA THR A 194 25.60 -70.65 46.97
C THR A 194 26.69 -71.30 46.10
N LYS A 195 27.50 -72.17 46.71
CA LYS A 195 28.52 -72.97 45.99
C LYS A 195 27.94 -74.23 45.32
N GLU A 196 26.66 -74.54 45.53
CA GLU A 196 26.01 -75.74 44.99
C GLU A 196 25.60 -75.53 43.53
N GLU A 197 26.35 -76.13 42.60
CA GLU A 197 26.05 -76.12 41.17
C GLU A 197 25.10 -77.25 40.80
N LEU A 198 23.97 -76.92 40.19
CA LEU A 198 22.97 -77.87 39.69
C LEU A 198 23.31 -78.37 38.29
N GLY A 199 23.95 -77.52 37.49
CA GLY A 199 24.46 -77.86 36.17
C GLY A 199 25.03 -76.66 35.43
N ARG A 200 25.87 -76.95 34.44
CA ARG A 200 26.53 -75.95 33.60
C ARG A 200 26.34 -76.29 32.13
N GLY A 201 25.86 -75.30 31.38
CA GLY A 201 25.74 -75.36 29.94
C GLY A 201 26.71 -74.38 29.26
N SER A 202 26.66 -74.35 27.94
CA SER A 202 27.47 -73.42 27.13
C SER A 202 27.11 -71.95 27.34
N TYR A 203 25.84 -71.66 27.67
CA TYR A 203 25.32 -70.30 27.77
C TYR A 203 25.10 -69.81 29.21
N ALA A 204 25.06 -70.72 30.20
CA ALA A 204 24.73 -70.38 31.57
C ALA A 204 25.20 -71.44 32.57
N VAL A 205 25.37 -71.02 33.82
CA VAL A 205 25.54 -71.88 34.98
C VAL A 205 24.29 -71.79 35.84
N VAL A 206 23.79 -72.94 36.31
CA VAL A 206 22.66 -73.00 37.24
C VAL A 206 23.18 -73.41 38.61
N THR A 207 22.97 -72.56 39.60
CA THR A 207 23.37 -72.77 41.00
C THR A 207 22.16 -72.65 41.91
N VAL A 208 22.22 -73.27 43.09
CA VAL A 208 21.27 -72.95 44.16
C VAL A 208 21.57 -71.55 44.69
N GLY A 209 20.54 -70.74 44.88
CA GLY A 209 20.62 -69.43 45.52
C GLY A 209 19.58 -69.28 46.62
N ILE A 210 19.70 -68.19 47.38
CA ILE A 210 18.74 -67.76 48.38
C ILE A 210 18.14 -66.43 47.93
N PHE A 211 16.82 -66.37 47.83
CA PHE A 211 16.07 -65.16 47.54
C PHE A 211 14.94 -65.00 48.57
N ARG A 212 14.95 -63.90 49.33
CA ARG A 212 13.99 -63.61 50.41
C ARG A 212 13.76 -64.79 51.38
N GLY A 213 14.85 -65.51 51.70
CA GLY A 213 14.82 -66.67 52.61
C GLY A 213 14.45 -68.00 51.96
N LEU A 214 14.07 -68.03 50.68
CA LEU A 214 13.73 -69.26 49.95
C LEU A 214 14.90 -69.75 49.10
N ARG A 215 15.09 -71.07 49.05
CA ARG A 215 16.03 -71.71 48.12
C ARG A 215 15.43 -71.69 46.71
N VAL A 216 16.21 -71.18 45.75
CA VAL A 216 15.80 -71.02 44.36
C VAL A 216 16.87 -71.58 43.42
N ALA A 217 16.50 -71.93 42.21
CA ALA A 217 17.46 -72.20 41.15
C ALA A 217 17.80 -70.87 40.46
N VAL A 218 19.08 -70.51 40.44
CA VAL A 218 19.58 -69.28 39.83
C VAL A 218 20.41 -69.62 38.61
N LYS A 219 19.89 -69.25 37.43
CA LYS A 219 20.59 -69.39 36.16
C LYS A 219 21.33 -68.09 35.85
N SER A 220 22.66 -68.15 35.96
CA SER A 220 23.58 -67.05 35.66
C SER A 220 24.03 -67.14 34.20
N LEU A 221 23.68 -66.15 33.39
CA LEU A 221 24.11 -66.10 31.98
C LEU A 221 25.59 -65.71 31.87
N HIS A 222 26.31 -66.29 30.91
CA HIS A 222 27.71 -65.93 30.66
C HIS A 222 27.82 -64.52 30.02
N ASN A 223 28.88 -63.77 30.35
CA ASN A 223 29.10 -62.37 29.94
C ASN A 223 29.06 -62.10 28.42
N ILE A 224 29.26 -63.13 27.60
CA ILE A 224 29.42 -63.04 26.14
C ILE A 224 28.12 -62.61 25.41
N ILE A 225 26.98 -62.53 26.12
CA ILE A 225 25.64 -62.35 25.51
C ILE A 225 25.09 -60.92 25.70
N ILE A 226 25.79 -59.99 26.35
CA ILE A 226 25.21 -58.69 26.75
C ILE A 226 25.50 -57.61 25.70
N SER A 227 24.62 -57.50 24.70
CA SER A 227 24.47 -56.32 23.83
C SER A 227 23.11 -55.66 24.11
N ASP A 228 22.95 -54.36 23.80
CA ASP A 228 21.67 -53.64 23.99
C ASP A 228 20.50 -54.34 23.26
N TYR A 229 20.77 -54.89 22.08
CA TYR A 229 19.82 -55.70 21.32
C TYR A 229 19.39 -56.96 22.09
N ASN A 230 20.34 -57.67 22.70
CA ASN A 230 20.06 -58.88 23.48
C ASN A 230 19.33 -58.57 24.79
N LEU A 231 19.53 -57.40 25.39
CA LEU A 231 18.80 -56.95 26.58
C LEU A 231 17.31 -56.71 26.30
N GLY A 232 16.98 -56.18 25.11
CA GLY A 232 15.58 -56.03 24.68
C GLY A 232 14.87 -57.38 24.50
N ILE A 233 15.55 -58.35 23.86
CA ILE A 233 15.04 -59.72 23.72
C ILE A 233 14.88 -60.39 25.09
N PHE A 234 15.88 -60.28 25.95
CA PHE A 234 15.84 -60.81 27.32
C PHE A 234 14.66 -60.25 28.11
N SER A 235 14.48 -58.93 28.11
CA SER A 235 13.38 -58.28 28.85
C SER A 235 12.01 -58.74 28.34
N ARG A 236 11.86 -58.91 27.02
CA ARG A 236 10.65 -59.47 26.41
C ARG A 236 10.41 -60.91 26.87
N GLU A 237 11.44 -61.76 26.87
CA GLU A 237 11.34 -63.14 27.35
C GLU A 237 10.96 -63.21 28.84
N MET A 238 11.55 -62.36 29.68
CA MET A 238 11.24 -62.33 31.12
C MET A 238 9.81 -61.83 31.37
N SER A 239 9.33 -60.85 30.61
CA SER A 239 7.93 -60.39 30.65
C SER A 239 6.94 -61.47 30.22
N ILE A 240 7.32 -62.36 29.29
CA ILE A 240 6.50 -63.54 28.94
C ILE A 240 6.55 -64.55 30.09
N ALA A 241 7.74 -64.93 30.55
CA ALA A 241 7.94 -65.88 31.63
C ALA A 241 7.22 -65.48 32.93
N SER A 242 7.14 -64.18 33.22
CA SER A 242 6.45 -63.65 34.40
C SER A 242 4.94 -63.87 34.40
N ARG A 243 4.33 -64.10 33.23
CA ARG A 243 2.88 -64.37 33.06
C ARG A 243 2.54 -65.85 32.95
N VAL A 244 3.54 -66.71 32.75
CA VAL A 244 3.35 -68.18 32.65
C VAL A 244 3.15 -68.74 34.06
N ARG A 245 1.98 -69.34 34.31
CA ARG A 245 1.61 -69.96 35.59
C ARG A 245 0.85 -71.26 35.35
N HIS A 246 1.52 -72.39 35.61
CA HIS A 246 0.95 -73.72 35.41
C HIS A 246 1.67 -74.74 36.29
N PRO A 247 0.98 -75.71 36.93
CA PRO A 247 1.62 -76.68 37.83
C PRO A 247 2.64 -77.61 37.16
N ASN A 248 2.53 -77.84 35.85
CA ASN A 248 3.48 -78.66 35.09
C ASN A 248 4.57 -77.84 34.36
N LEU A 249 4.76 -76.57 34.72
CA LEU A 249 5.84 -75.71 34.22
C LEU A 249 6.63 -75.17 35.40
N VAL A 250 7.96 -75.16 35.27
CA VAL A 250 8.84 -74.62 36.31
C VAL A 250 8.50 -73.14 36.56
N GLN A 251 8.15 -72.83 37.81
CA GLN A 251 7.70 -71.51 38.20
C GLN A 251 8.83 -70.49 38.12
N PHE A 252 8.68 -69.53 37.20
CA PHE A 252 9.55 -68.36 37.12
C PHE A 252 9.25 -67.40 38.28
N ILE A 253 10.29 -66.94 38.96
CA ILE A 253 10.18 -66.04 40.12
C ILE A 253 10.49 -64.60 39.71
N GLY A 254 11.55 -64.41 38.93
CA GLY A 254 11.98 -63.09 38.46
C GLY A 254 13.37 -63.13 37.85
N ALA A 255 13.88 -61.97 37.47
CA ALA A 255 15.22 -61.86 36.91
C ALA A 255 15.87 -60.50 37.21
N THR A 256 17.20 -60.45 37.18
CA THR A 256 17.95 -59.21 37.40
C THR A 256 18.27 -58.51 36.08
N LYS A 257 18.11 -57.19 36.03
CA LYS A 257 18.39 -56.37 34.84
C LYS A 257 19.80 -55.82 34.75
N VAL A 258 20.45 -55.58 35.91
CA VAL A 258 21.73 -54.86 35.98
C VAL A 258 22.90 -55.83 36.11
N GLY A 259 23.92 -55.64 35.27
CA GLY A 259 25.10 -56.49 35.21
C GLY A 259 24.80 -57.83 34.52
N ASN A 260 25.44 -58.91 34.98
CA ASN A 260 25.18 -60.25 34.45
C ASN A 260 23.76 -60.72 34.82
N PRO A 261 22.87 -60.97 33.84
CA PRO A 261 21.49 -61.33 34.14
C PRO A 261 21.40 -62.67 34.86
N LEU A 262 20.64 -62.68 35.95
CA LEU A 262 20.25 -63.85 36.71
C LEU A 262 18.77 -64.13 36.45
N ILE A 263 18.44 -65.38 36.14
CA ILE A 263 17.06 -65.85 36.02
C ILE A 263 16.77 -66.75 37.22
N LEU A 264 15.73 -66.43 37.98
CA LEU A 264 15.34 -67.15 39.18
C LEU A 264 14.09 -67.99 38.91
N THR A 265 14.16 -69.27 39.27
CA THR A 265 13.02 -70.18 39.23
C THR A 265 12.90 -70.95 40.53
N GLU A 266 11.79 -71.64 40.71
CA GLU A 266 11.69 -72.66 41.77
C GLU A 266 12.81 -73.70 41.64
N LEU A 267 13.18 -74.27 42.78
CA LEU A 267 14.20 -75.30 42.86
C LEU A 267 13.54 -76.68 42.80
N MET A 268 13.85 -77.43 41.74
CA MET A 268 13.38 -78.82 41.58
C MET A 268 14.34 -79.82 42.24
N SER A 269 13.81 -80.89 42.80
CA SER A 269 14.58 -81.93 43.51
C SER A 269 15.46 -82.78 42.59
N THR A 270 15.03 -83.00 41.34
CA THR A 270 15.76 -83.79 40.35
C THR A 270 15.34 -83.39 38.92
N SER A 271 16.02 -83.93 37.91
CA SER A 271 15.60 -83.86 36.51
C SER A 271 15.18 -85.23 36.01
N LEU A 272 14.20 -85.29 35.10
CA LEU A 272 13.73 -86.55 34.51
C LEU A 272 14.87 -87.36 33.91
N ASN A 273 15.80 -86.69 33.24
CA ASN A 273 16.99 -87.32 32.64
C ASN A 273 17.93 -87.95 33.69
N ARG A 274 18.06 -87.35 34.88
CA ARG A 274 18.80 -87.95 36.01
C ARG A 274 18.04 -89.13 36.60
N GLU A 275 16.72 -89.01 36.72
CA GLU A 275 15.84 -90.03 37.27
C GLU A 275 15.84 -91.30 36.41
N LEU A 276 15.69 -91.14 35.09
CA LEU A 276 15.73 -92.23 34.11
C LEU A 276 17.04 -93.03 34.09
N ARG A 277 18.16 -92.38 34.44
CA ARG A 277 19.46 -93.07 34.56
C ARG A 277 19.63 -93.83 35.87
N ARG A 278 18.98 -93.38 36.94
CA ARG A 278 19.15 -93.93 38.30
C ARG A 278 18.14 -95.02 38.59
N ASN A 279 16.90 -94.83 38.14
CA ASN A 279 15.77 -95.65 38.49
C ASN A 279 15.03 -96.12 37.23
N ARG A 280 14.45 -97.32 37.30
CA ARG A 280 13.51 -97.80 36.27
C ARG A 280 12.12 -97.30 36.62
N LEU A 281 11.57 -96.43 35.78
CA LEU A 281 10.21 -95.94 35.93
C LEU A 281 9.21 -97.04 35.53
N SER A 282 8.13 -97.19 36.28
CA SER A 282 7.02 -98.05 35.89
C SER A 282 6.24 -97.43 34.73
N ASN A 283 5.50 -98.25 33.97
CA ASN A 283 4.64 -97.76 32.89
C ASN A 283 3.63 -96.71 33.38
N GLN A 284 3.12 -96.87 34.61
CA GLN A 284 2.20 -95.90 35.21
C GLN A 284 2.87 -94.55 35.46
N GLN A 285 4.11 -94.54 35.96
CA GLN A 285 4.88 -93.30 36.16
C GLN A 285 5.20 -92.61 34.82
N ILE A 286 5.54 -93.40 33.79
CA ILE A 286 5.80 -92.88 32.43
C ILE A 286 4.55 -92.19 31.88
N LEU A 287 3.38 -92.84 31.99
CA LEU A 287 2.12 -92.25 31.52
C LEU A 287 1.76 -90.97 32.28
N SER A 288 1.96 -90.95 33.60
CA SER A 288 1.74 -89.74 34.41
C SER A 288 2.65 -88.59 33.98
N ILE A 289 3.95 -88.84 33.80
CA ILE A 289 4.91 -87.82 33.35
C ILE A 289 4.56 -87.32 31.94
N ALA A 290 4.19 -88.22 31.03
CA ALA A 290 3.79 -87.83 29.67
C ALA A 290 2.53 -86.96 29.67
N GLN A 291 1.56 -87.27 30.53
CA GLN A 291 0.36 -86.46 30.71
C GLN A 291 0.70 -85.07 31.25
N ASP A 292 1.55 -84.98 32.28
CA ASP A 292 1.99 -83.71 32.85
C ASP A 292 2.71 -82.82 31.81
N VAL A 293 3.60 -83.42 31.01
CA VAL A 293 4.28 -82.72 29.91
C VAL A 293 3.27 -82.23 28.86
N ALA A 294 2.31 -83.07 28.47
CA ALA A 294 1.27 -82.69 27.50
C ALA A 294 0.41 -81.53 28.01
N LEU A 295 0.04 -81.53 29.29
CA LEU A 295 -0.72 -80.43 29.92
C LEU A 295 0.08 -79.11 29.91
N GLY A 296 1.37 -79.16 30.29
CA GLY A 296 2.25 -77.99 30.25
C GLY A 296 2.43 -77.42 28.83
N LEU A 297 2.64 -78.28 27.83
CA LEU A 297 2.77 -77.86 26.43
C LEU A 297 1.45 -77.31 25.87
N ASN A 298 0.32 -77.94 26.20
CA ASN A 298 -0.99 -77.45 25.79
C ASN A 298 -1.25 -76.04 26.34
N TYR A 299 -0.90 -75.77 27.61
CA TYR A 299 -0.98 -74.43 28.18
C TYR A 299 -0.14 -73.41 27.40
N LEU A 300 1.12 -73.74 27.06
CA LEU A 300 2.00 -72.84 26.30
C LEU A 300 1.47 -72.55 24.89
N HIS A 301 0.97 -73.56 24.19
CA HIS A 301 0.43 -73.42 22.84
C HIS A 301 -0.91 -72.67 22.79
N LEU A 302 -1.67 -72.67 23.87
CA LEU A 302 -2.92 -71.92 23.99
C LEU A 302 -2.73 -70.51 24.56
N PHE A 303 -1.50 -70.14 24.95
CA PHE A 303 -1.19 -68.81 25.49
C PHE A 303 -1.56 -67.69 24.51
N LYS A 304 -2.13 -66.60 25.02
CA LYS A 304 -2.59 -65.44 24.25
C LYS A 304 -1.85 -64.17 24.66
N PRO A 305 -1.62 -63.21 23.73
CA PRO A 305 -2.14 -63.14 22.36
C PRO A 305 -1.41 -64.03 21.34
N GLN A 306 -0.17 -64.44 21.64
CA GLN A 306 0.62 -65.32 20.77
C GLN A 306 1.00 -66.61 21.49
N PRO A 307 0.94 -67.77 20.81
CA PRO A 307 1.33 -69.05 21.39
C PRO A 307 2.83 -69.09 21.69
N ILE A 308 3.21 -69.71 22.79
CA ILE A 308 4.62 -69.91 23.16
C ILE A 308 5.09 -71.24 22.59
N ILE A 309 6.00 -71.20 21.62
CA ILE A 309 6.59 -72.40 21.03
C ILE A 309 7.89 -72.74 21.77
N HIS A 310 7.95 -73.93 22.37
CA HIS A 310 9.19 -74.42 22.96
C HIS A 310 10.16 -74.87 21.86
N GLN A 311 11.39 -74.33 21.85
CA GLN A 311 12.36 -74.55 20.76
C GLN A 311 13.49 -75.52 21.11
N ARG A 312 13.51 -76.13 22.31
CA ARG A 312 14.57 -77.04 22.75
C ARG A 312 14.09 -78.17 23.62
#